data_AF-A0A974PJI3-F1
#
_entry.id   AF-A0A974PJI3-F1
#
_cell.length_a   1.000
_cell.length_b   1.000
_cell.length_c   1.000
_cell.angle_alpha   90.00
_cell.angle_beta   90.00
_cell.angle_gamma   90.00
#
_symmetry.space_group_name_H-M   'P 1'
#
loop_
_entity.id
_entity.type
_entity.pdbx_description
1 polymer ?
#
loop_
_entity_poly.entity_id
_entity_poly.type
_entity_poly.pdbx_seq_one_letter_code
_entity_poly.pdbx_strand_id
1 'polypeptide(L)'
;MDYIVKLAFVLLIFLYSWFFQSQNQEWDVQRSLLKDANNIAVHDAAQEISENDLFHGRLIIEPTTAFETFKTSLESNLGLDDSLDPKKGSRLHSAVKIKKFVILDESSGVSFPFLYEDSEFGITKYIQGPSVIAVIETAHPVLVSRSKSVEPIVVPAVQEYKFNK
;
A
#
# COMPACT_ATOMS: atom_id res chain seq x y z
N MET A 1 45.51 5.94 -26.91
CA MET A 1 44.75 4.68 -26.75
C MET A 1 44.39 4.43 -25.28
N ASP A 2 45.37 4.40 -24.37
CA ASP A 2 45.11 4.17 -22.92
C ASP A 2 44.11 5.17 -22.28
N TYR A 3 44.27 6.47 -22.53
CA TYR A 3 43.35 7.49 -22.01
C TYR A 3 41.91 7.38 -22.53
N ILE A 4 41.72 6.91 -23.77
CA ILE A 4 40.39 6.75 -24.37
C ILE A 4 39.67 5.57 -23.70
N VAL A 5 40.38 4.46 -23.47
CA VAL A 5 39.82 3.28 -22.79
C VAL A 5 39.49 3.61 -21.34
N LYS A 6 40.36 4.33 -20.62
CA LYS A 6 40.11 4.80 -19.25
C LYS A 6 38.89 5.72 -19.18
N LEU A 7 38.77 6.67 -20.11
CA LEU A 7 37.64 7.59 -20.17
C LEU A 7 36.33 6.86 -20.49
N ALA A 8 36.35 5.93 -21.45
CA ALA A 8 35.20 5.09 -21.76
C ALA A 8 34.75 4.25 -20.55
N PHE A 9 35.70 3.70 -19.79
CA PHE A 9 35.41 2.92 -18.60
C PHE A 9 34.78 3.76 -17.48
N VAL A 10 35.32 4.95 -17.21
CA VAL A 10 34.75 5.89 -16.23
C VAL A 10 33.35 6.33 -16.64
N LEU A 11 33.14 6.62 -17.93
CA LEU A 11 31.82 6.99 -18.46
C LEU A 11 30.80 5.86 -18.31
N LEU A 12 31.22 4.62 -18.54
CA LEU A 12 30.37 3.44 -18.36
C LEU A 12 29.95 3.26 -16.89
N ILE A 13 30.90 3.38 -15.95
CA ILE A 13 30.59 3.34 -14.51
C ILE A 13 29.60 4.44 -14.13
N PHE A 14 29.83 5.66 -14.64
CA PHE A 14 28.95 6.80 -14.37
C PHE A 14 27.53 6.55 -14.87
N LEU A 15 27.37 6.10 -16.13
CA LEU A 15 26.05 5.77 -16.68
C LEU A 15 25.37 4.66 -15.89
N TYR A 16 26.09 3.61 -15.53
CA TYR A 16 25.53 2.52 -14.74
C TYR A 16 25.07 2.97 -13.36
N SER A 17 25.89 3.78 -12.67
CA SER A 17 25.53 4.38 -11.39
C SER A 17 24.30 5.29 -11.50
N TRP A 18 24.21 6.07 -12.58
CA TRP A 18 23.06 6.94 -12.83
C TRP A 18 21.78 6.14 -13.02
N PHE A 19 21.80 5.09 -13.86
CA PHE A 19 20.63 4.22 -14.06
C PHE A 19 20.19 3.54 -12.76
N PHE A 20 21.14 3.08 -11.95
CA PHE A 20 20.84 2.49 -10.65
C PHE A 20 20.18 3.50 -9.71
N GLN A 21 20.72 4.72 -9.64
CA GLN A 21 20.15 5.80 -8.83
C GLN A 21 18.73 6.15 -9.27
N SER A 22 18.51 6.28 -10.59
CA SER A 22 17.19 6.56 -11.16
C SER A 22 16.18 5.46 -10.82
N GLN A 23 16.60 4.19 -10.87
CA GLN A 23 15.73 3.06 -10.53
C GLN A 23 15.36 3.07 -9.04
N ASN A 24 16.32 3.36 -8.15
CA ASN A 24 16.06 3.41 -6.72
C ASN A 24 15.10 4.54 -6.36
N GLN A 25 15.29 5.71 -6.97
CA GLN A 25 14.40 6.85 -6.76
C GLN A 25 12.97 6.55 -7.23
N GLU A 26 12.81 5.90 -8.39
CA GLU A 26 11.48 5.49 -8.88
C GLU A 26 10.80 4.51 -7.91
N TRP A 27 11.55 3.54 -7.39
CA TRP A 27 11.04 2.61 -6.38
C TRP A 27 10.60 3.32 -5.10
N ASP A 28 11.41 4.24 -4.57
CA ASP A 28 11.10 5.01 -3.37
C ASP A 28 9.80 5.83 -3.55
N VAL A 29 9.66 6.49 -4.71
CA VAL A 29 8.46 7.28 -5.05
C VAL A 29 7.23 6.38 -5.13
N GLN A 30 7.30 5.27 -5.87
CA GLN A 30 6.15 4.35 -6.01
C GLN A 30 5.77 3.73 -4.67
N ARG A 31 6.74 3.32 -3.85
CA ARG A 31 6.50 2.77 -2.52
C ARG A 31 5.83 3.80 -1.60
N SER A 32 6.29 5.05 -1.59
CA SER A 32 5.67 6.12 -0.80
C SER A 32 4.24 6.36 -1.25
N LEU A 33 4.00 6.49 -2.56
CA LEU A 33 2.66 6.70 -3.12
C LEU A 33 1.69 5.58 -2.72
N LEU A 34 2.12 4.32 -2.85
CA LEU A 34 1.30 3.17 -2.42
C LEU A 34 1.04 3.20 -0.92
N LYS A 35 2.05 3.52 -0.11
CA LYS A 35 1.91 3.56 1.34
C LYS A 35 0.92 4.64 1.77
N ASP A 36 1.03 5.84 1.20
CA ASP A 36 0.15 6.97 1.51
C ASP A 36 -1.29 6.68 1.05
N ALA A 37 -1.46 6.20 -0.17
CA ALA A 37 -2.78 5.83 -0.69
C ALA A 37 -3.43 4.69 0.12
N ASN A 38 -2.66 3.67 0.50
CA ASN A 38 -3.19 2.58 1.33
C ASN A 38 -3.59 3.09 2.72
N ASN A 39 -2.78 3.96 3.35
CA ASN A 39 -3.12 4.58 4.63
C ASN A 39 -4.42 5.39 4.56
N ILE A 40 -4.60 6.19 3.50
CA ILE A 40 -5.84 6.96 3.28
C ILE A 40 -7.02 6.01 3.06
N ALA A 41 -6.86 4.98 2.23
CA ALA A 41 -7.93 4.05 1.93
C ALA A 41 -8.38 3.24 3.16
N VAL A 42 -7.45 2.75 4.00
CA VAL A 42 -7.84 2.07 5.25
C VAL A 42 -8.44 3.03 6.27
N HIS A 43 -8.07 4.32 6.22
CA HIS A 43 -8.68 5.35 7.04
C HIS A 43 -10.13 5.58 6.66
N ASP A 44 -10.42 5.79 5.39
CA ASP A 44 -11.78 6.03 4.91
C ASP A 44 -12.65 4.78 5.17
N ALA A 45 -12.11 3.58 4.91
CA ALA A 45 -12.79 2.32 5.20
C ALA A 45 -13.09 2.12 6.69
N ALA A 46 -12.18 2.54 7.59
CA ALA A 46 -12.41 2.45 9.03
C ALA A 46 -13.52 3.38 9.52
N GLN A 47 -13.90 4.40 8.74
CA GLN A 47 -14.98 5.33 9.08
C GLN A 47 -16.38 4.81 8.72
N GLU A 48 -16.48 3.74 7.93
CA GLU A 48 -17.74 3.14 7.49
C GLU A 48 -18.41 2.33 8.61
N ILE A 49 -18.76 3.01 9.71
CA ILE A 49 -19.45 2.43 10.86
C ILE A 49 -20.94 2.29 10.54
N SER A 50 -21.53 1.17 10.96
CA SER A 50 -22.97 0.95 10.89
C SER A 50 -23.71 1.95 11.78
N GLU A 51 -24.48 2.85 11.17
CA GLU A 51 -25.29 3.83 11.93
C GLU A 51 -26.25 3.13 12.90
N ASN A 52 -26.85 2.01 12.47
CA ASN A 52 -27.77 1.25 13.29
C ASN A 52 -27.09 0.69 14.55
N ASP A 53 -25.89 0.13 14.42
CA ASP A 53 -25.14 -0.36 15.58
C ASP A 53 -24.59 0.76 16.45
N LEU A 54 -24.24 1.90 15.85
CA LEU A 54 -23.81 3.09 16.57
C LEU A 54 -24.91 3.61 17.49
N PHE A 55 -26.18 3.60 17.08
CA PHE A 55 -27.32 3.94 17.95
C PHE A 55 -27.47 2.99 19.13
N HIS A 56 -27.04 1.73 18.97
CA HIS A 56 -27.01 0.74 20.03
C HIS A 56 -25.73 0.78 20.88
N GLY A 57 -24.84 1.75 20.64
CA GLY A 57 -23.58 1.92 21.35
C GLY A 57 -22.50 0.91 20.98
N ARG A 58 -22.63 0.26 19.82
CA ARG A 58 -21.66 -0.69 19.27
C ARG A 58 -20.92 -0.07 18.10
N LEU A 59 -19.61 -0.27 18.05
CA LEU A 59 -18.78 0.20 16.95
C LEU A 59 -18.48 -0.97 16.01
N ILE A 60 -19.36 -1.16 15.03
CA ILE A 60 -19.28 -2.21 14.02
C ILE A 60 -19.05 -1.56 12.66
N ILE A 61 -18.04 -2.02 11.94
CA ILE A 61 -17.70 -1.49 10.60
C ILE A 61 -18.48 -2.30 9.57
N GLU A 62 -19.20 -1.64 8.68
CA GLU A 62 -19.99 -2.29 7.62
C GLU A 62 -19.04 -2.89 6.56
N PRO A 63 -18.93 -4.22 6.44
CA PRO A 63 -17.85 -4.82 5.65
C PRO A 63 -17.92 -4.51 4.16
N THR A 64 -19.13 -4.49 3.61
CA THR A 64 -19.35 -4.23 2.18
C THR A 64 -19.02 -2.77 1.85
N THR A 65 -19.58 -1.84 2.62
CA THR A 65 -19.34 -0.40 2.44
C THR A 65 -17.87 -0.05 2.67
N ALA A 66 -17.26 -0.59 3.74
CA ALA A 66 -15.84 -0.39 4.02
C ALA A 66 -14.93 -0.86 2.88
N PHE A 67 -15.24 -2.00 2.26
CA PHE A 67 -14.47 -2.49 1.12
C PHE A 67 -14.67 -1.64 -0.14
N GLU A 68 -15.90 -1.20 -0.42
CA GLU A 68 -16.19 -0.31 -1.54
C GLU A 68 -15.52 1.06 -1.38
N THR A 69 -15.58 1.66 -0.19
CA THR A 69 -14.89 2.90 0.16
C THR A 69 -13.37 2.71 0.07
N PHE A 70 -12.83 1.62 0.61
CA PHE A 70 -11.41 1.29 0.48
C PHE A 70 -10.96 1.26 -0.99
N LYS A 71 -11.70 0.54 -1.83
CA LYS A 71 -11.39 0.39 -3.26
C LYS A 71 -11.49 1.74 -3.98
N THR A 72 -12.54 2.51 -3.74
CA THR A 72 -12.76 3.82 -4.34
C THR A 72 -11.66 4.81 -3.94
N SER A 73 -11.27 4.82 -2.67
CA SER A 73 -10.17 5.65 -2.18
C SER A 73 -8.84 5.24 -2.81
N LEU A 74 -8.55 3.95 -2.97
CA LEU A 74 -7.36 3.50 -3.70
C LEU A 74 -7.37 3.95 -5.16
N GLU A 75 -8.49 3.74 -5.86
CA GLU A 75 -8.64 4.09 -7.27
C GLU A 75 -8.44 5.59 -7.50
N SER A 76 -9.02 6.43 -6.64
CA SER A 76 -8.90 7.89 -6.70
C SER A 76 -7.47 8.35 -6.41
N ASN A 77 -6.84 7.85 -5.34
CA ASN A 77 -5.51 8.31 -4.91
C ASN A 77 -4.38 7.83 -5.82
N LEU A 78 -4.51 6.66 -6.44
CA LEU A 78 -3.49 6.08 -7.32
C LEU A 78 -3.80 6.25 -8.81
N GLY A 79 -4.97 6.81 -9.15
CA GLY A 79 -5.42 6.97 -10.53
C GLY A 79 -5.60 5.62 -11.22
N LEU A 80 -6.31 4.70 -10.56
CA LEU A 80 -6.61 3.35 -11.09
C LEU A 80 -8.01 3.31 -11.70
N ASP A 81 -8.25 2.30 -12.53
CA ASP A 81 -9.58 1.91 -12.97
C ASP A 81 -10.22 0.87 -12.05
N ASP A 82 -11.42 0.43 -12.41
CA ASP A 82 -12.21 -0.52 -11.63
C ASP A 82 -11.54 -1.90 -11.49
N SER A 83 -10.53 -2.21 -12.33
CA SER A 83 -9.73 -3.44 -12.26
C SER A 83 -8.44 -3.27 -11.46
N LEU A 84 -8.24 -2.09 -10.85
CA LEU A 84 -7.01 -1.67 -10.17
C LEU A 84 -5.81 -1.57 -11.12
N ASP A 85 -6.07 -1.36 -12.41
CA ASP A 85 -5.06 -1.06 -13.41
C ASP A 85 -4.83 0.46 -13.48
N PRO A 86 -3.57 0.90 -13.63
CA PRO A 86 -3.26 2.33 -13.71
C PRO A 86 -3.87 2.96 -14.96
N LYS A 87 -4.67 4.02 -14.78
CA LYS A 87 -5.19 4.84 -15.88
C LYS A 87 -4.06 5.58 -16.58
N LYS A 88 -4.31 6.01 -17.82
CA LYS A 88 -3.40 6.89 -18.56
C LYS A 88 -3.16 8.17 -17.75
N GLY A 89 -1.91 8.41 -17.35
CA GLY A 89 -1.51 9.55 -16.52
C GLY A 89 -1.30 9.22 -15.03
N SER A 90 -1.58 7.98 -14.60
CA SER A 90 -1.14 7.49 -13.29
C SER A 90 0.40 7.49 -13.21
N ARG A 91 0.92 7.67 -11.99
CA ARG A 91 2.35 7.51 -11.69
C ARG A 91 2.75 6.04 -11.55
N LEU A 92 1.79 5.12 -11.48
CA LEU A 92 2.06 3.69 -11.44
C LEU A 92 2.11 3.11 -12.85
N HIS A 93 2.98 2.11 -13.03
CA HIS A 93 3.17 1.40 -14.30
C HIS A 93 2.63 -0.03 -14.27
N SER A 94 2.11 -0.47 -13.14
CA SER A 94 1.69 -1.84 -12.92
C SER A 94 0.42 -1.88 -12.09
N ALA A 95 -0.38 -2.92 -12.32
CA ALA A 95 -1.61 -3.17 -11.58
C ALA A 95 -1.33 -3.24 -10.07
N VAL A 96 -2.29 -2.75 -9.28
CA VAL A 96 -2.28 -2.89 -7.83
C VAL A 96 -3.15 -4.07 -7.46
N LYS A 97 -2.67 -4.92 -6.56
CA LYS A 97 -3.43 -6.07 -6.05
C LYS A 97 -3.66 -5.90 -4.56
N ILE A 98 -4.89 -6.15 -4.14
CA ILE A 98 -5.25 -6.22 -2.72
C ILE A 98 -4.95 -7.65 -2.26
N LYS A 99 -3.96 -7.80 -1.38
CA LYS A 99 -3.53 -9.10 -0.85
C LYS A 99 -4.27 -9.46 0.42
N LYS A 100 -4.59 -8.45 1.22
CA LYS A 100 -5.30 -8.62 2.47
C LYS A 100 -6.20 -7.43 2.71
N PHE A 101 -7.40 -7.70 3.18
CA PHE A 101 -8.32 -6.71 3.72
C PHE A 101 -9.07 -7.37 4.88
N VAL A 102 -8.84 -6.88 6.08
CA VAL A 102 -9.37 -7.45 7.32
C VAL A 102 -9.96 -6.32 8.14
N ILE A 103 -11.17 -6.53 8.63
CA ILE A 103 -11.85 -5.68 9.58
C ILE A 103 -11.78 -6.37 10.93
N LEU A 104 -11.39 -5.64 11.96
CA LEU A 104 -11.42 -6.09 13.34
C LEU A 104 -12.31 -5.14 14.13
N ASP A 105 -13.40 -5.65 14.66
CA ASP A 105 -14.38 -4.87 15.42
C ASP A 105 -15.06 -5.73 16.49
N GLU A 106 -16.09 -5.20 17.14
CA GLU A 106 -16.83 -5.91 18.18
C GLU A 106 -17.58 -7.16 17.65
N SER A 107 -17.91 -7.20 16.36
CA SER A 107 -18.56 -8.34 15.71
C SER A 107 -17.59 -9.51 15.47
N SER A 108 -16.30 -9.20 15.38
CA SER A 108 -15.22 -10.15 15.12
C SER A 108 -14.93 -11.09 16.30
N GLY A 109 -15.55 -10.86 17.47
CA GLY A 109 -15.37 -11.67 18.68
C GLY A 109 -14.04 -11.42 19.40
N VAL A 110 -13.31 -10.36 19.02
CA VAL A 110 -12.07 -9.95 19.68
C VAL A 110 -12.35 -8.92 20.77
N SER A 111 -11.64 -9.02 21.89
CA SER A 111 -11.66 -8.01 22.95
C SER A 111 -10.47 -7.08 22.79
N PHE A 112 -10.71 -5.77 22.78
CA PHE A 112 -9.65 -4.78 22.74
C PHE A 112 -9.13 -4.46 24.15
N PRO A 113 -7.81 -4.21 24.33
CA PRO A 113 -6.77 -4.19 23.31
C PRO A 113 -6.38 -5.58 22.79
N PHE A 114 -6.13 -5.69 21.48
CA PHE A 114 -5.80 -6.93 20.79
C PHE A 114 -4.43 -6.82 20.10
N LEU A 115 -3.57 -7.83 20.25
CA LEU A 115 -2.31 -7.90 19.51
C LEU A 115 -2.55 -8.57 18.16
N TYR A 116 -2.48 -7.79 17.08
CA TYR A 116 -2.55 -8.32 15.73
C TYR A 116 -1.15 -8.64 15.22
N GLU A 117 -0.95 -9.89 14.82
CA GLU A 117 0.29 -10.40 14.24
C GLU A 117 0.03 -11.06 12.89
N ASP A 118 0.85 -10.69 11.92
CA ASP A 118 0.87 -11.25 10.58
C ASP A 118 2.32 -11.42 10.14
N SER A 119 2.81 -12.66 10.22
CA SER A 119 4.18 -12.99 9.84
C SER A 119 4.43 -12.93 8.33
N GLU A 120 3.38 -13.05 7.50
CA GLU A 120 3.52 -12.99 6.03
C GLU A 120 3.88 -11.57 5.59
N PHE A 121 3.25 -10.57 6.20
CA PHE A 121 3.45 -9.16 5.85
C PHE A 121 4.21 -8.35 6.90
N GLY A 122 4.74 -9.02 7.94
CA GLY A 122 5.53 -8.40 9.00
C GLY A 122 4.76 -7.36 9.82
N ILE A 123 3.47 -7.59 10.05
CA ILE A 123 2.61 -6.68 10.82
C ILE A 123 2.59 -7.18 12.26
N THR A 124 3.00 -6.33 13.19
CA THR A 124 2.85 -6.58 14.64
C THR A 124 2.42 -5.27 15.29
N LYS A 125 1.16 -5.18 15.72
CA LYS A 125 0.62 -3.95 16.32
C LYS A 125 -0.45 -4.27 17.37
N TYR A 126 -0.39 -3.55 18.49
CA TYR A 126 -1.49 -3.49 19.44
C TYR A 126 -2.58 -2.56 18.94
N ILE A 127 -3.79 -3.11 18.83
CA ILE A 127 -4.99 -2.45 18.36
C ILE A 127 -5.87 -2.14 19.56
N GLN A 128 -6.28 -0.89 19.73
CA GLN A 128 -7.05 -0.44 20.90
C GLN A 128 -8.56 -0.43 20.67
N GLY A 129 -9.01 -0.58 19.42
CA GLY A 129 -10.42 -0.56 19.07
C GLY A 129 -10.68 -1.04 17.64
N PRO A 130 -11.90 -0.83 17.12
CA PRO A 130 -12.26 -1.21 15.77
C PRO A 130 -11.29 -0.66 14.73
N SER A 131 -10.89 -1.47 13.76
CA SER A 131 -9.80 -1.16 12.85
C SER A 131 -9.91 -1.91 11.53
N VAL A 132 -9.31 -1.30 10.50
CA VAL A 132 -9.15 -1.88 9.17
C VAL A 132 -7.67 -2.09 8.89
N ILE A 133 -7.37 -3.27 8.38
CA ILE A 133 -6.02 -3.70 8.03
C ILE A 133 -6.04 -4.08 6.57
N ALA A 134 -5.17 -3.47 5.77
CA ALA A 134 -5.04 -3.82 4.37
C ALA A 134 -3.58 -3.94 3.93
N VAL A 135 -3.34 -4.86 3.02
CA VAL A 135 -2.05 -5.04 2.37
C VAL A 135 -2.27 -5.00 0.87
N ILE A 136 -1.56 -4.09 0.20
CA ILE A 136 -1.56 -4.01 -1.26
C ILE A 136 -0.16 -4.28 -1.79
N GLU A 137 -0.11 -4.80 -3.02
CA GLU A 137 1.13 -5.03 -3.75
C GLU A 137 1.09 -4.46 -5.16
N THR A 138 2.24 -4.07 -5.69
CA THR A 138 2.44 -3.83 -7.12
C THR A 138 3.82 -4.32 -7.57
N ALA A 139 4.01 -4.46 -8.87
CA ALA A 139 5.28 -4.91 -9.41
C ALA A 139 6.40 -3.87 -9.20
N HIS A 140 7.63 -4.35 -9.02
CA HIS A 140 8.79 -3.48 -8.89
C HIS A 140 9.12 -2.79 -10.23
N PRO A 141 9.45 -1.49 -10.24
CA PRO A 141 9.88 -0.80 -11.46
C PRO A 141 11.23 -1.35 -11.95
N VAL A 142 11.28 -1.79 -13.20
CA VAL A 142 12.50 -2.34 -13.81
C VAL A 142 13.02 -1.39 -14.90
N LEU A 143 14.12 -0.69 -14.60
CA LEU A 143 14.85 0.11 -15.60
C LEU A 143 16.07 -0.65 -16.15
N VAL A 144 16.74 -1.43 -15.30
CA VAL A 144 17.86 -2.29 -15.68
C VAL A 144 17.41 -3.74 -15.50
N SER A 145 17.36 -4.50 -16.59
CA SER A 145 17.00 -5.92 -16.55
C SER A 145 18.01 -6.69 -15.70
N ARG A 146 17.51 -7.43 -14.70
CA ARG A 146 18.30 -8.33 -13.87
C ARG A 146 17.90 -9.76 -14.18
N SER A 147 18.83 -10.70 -14.02
CA SER A 147 18.58 -12.13 -14.21
C SER A 147 17.65 -12.73 -13.13
N LYS A 148 17.50 -12.06 -11.98
CA LYS A 148 16.63 -12.48 -10.88
C LYS A 148 15.37 -11.63 -10.84
N SER A 149 14.21 -12.26 -10.73
CA SER A 149 12.93 -11.58 -10.50
C SER A 149 13.02 -10.75 -9.22
N VAL A 150 12.71 -9.46 -9.33
CA VAL A 150 12.71 -8.54 -8.19
C VAL A 150 11.40 -8.71 -7.43
N GLU A 151 11.47 -8.69 -6.10
CA GLU A 151 10.28 -8.81 -5.25
C GLU A 151 9.33 -7.62 -5.47
N PRO A 152 8.00 -7.86 -5.44
CA PRO A 152 7.02 -6.80 -5.58
C PRO A 152 7.10 -5.81 -4.42
N ILE A 153 6.62 -4.59 -4.65
CA ILE A 153 6.45 -3.60 -3.60
C ILE A 153 5.21 -3.99 -2.82
N VAL A 154 5.37 -4.35 -1.55
CA VAL A 154 4.26 -4.67 -0.64
C VAL A 154 4.20 -3.61 0.45
N VAL A 155 3.01 -3.03 0.66
CA VAL A 155 2.80 -2.03 1.70
C VAL A 155 1.61 -2.39 2.59
N PRO A 156 1.85 -2.73 3.87
CA PRO A 156 0.77 -2.91 4.84
C PRO A 156 0.29 -1.56 5.39
N ALA A 157 -0.99 -1.46 5.72
CA ALA A 157 -1.60 -0.34 6.42
C ALA A 157 -2.56 -0.87 7.50
N VAL A 158 -2.57 -0.20 8.65
CA VAL A 158 -3.43 -0.53 9.80
C VAL A 158 -3.97 0.78 10.33
N GLN A 159 -5.29 0.93 10.32
CA GLN A 159 -5.94 2.13 10.81
C GLN A 159 -7.05 1.78 11.78
N GLU A 160 -7.00 2.42 12.94
CA GLU A 160 -8.03 2.33 13.97
C GLU A 160 -9.07 3.42 13.73
N TYR A 161 -10.32 3.07 13.98
CA TYR A 161 -11.42 4.01 14.01
C TYR A 161 -11.12 5.10 15.05
N LYS A 162 -11.25 6.35 14.62
CA LYS A 162 -11.18 7.51 15.49
C LYS A 162 -12.37 8.39 15.19
N PHE A 163 -13.09 8.74 16.24
CA PHE A 163 -14.17 9.72 16.14
C PHE A 163 -13.56 11.09 15.84
N ASN A 164 -13.79 11.61 14.63
CA ASN A 164 -13.41 12.97 14.28
C ASN A 164 -14.34 13.93 15.01
N LYS A 165 -13.79 14.69 15.97
CA LYS A 165 -14.49 15.79 16.64
C LYS A 165 -14.49 17.05 15.79
#